data_AF-A0A3D3W4Q5-F1
#
_entry.id   AF-A0A3D3W4Q5-F1
#
_cell.length_a   1.000
_cell.length_b   1.000
_cell.length_c   1.000
_cell.angle_alpha   90.00
_cell.angle_beta   90.00
_cell.angle_gamma   90.00
#
_symmetry.space_group_name_H-M   'P 1'
#
loop_
_entity.id
_entity.type
_entity.pdbx_description
1 polymer ?
#
loop_
_entity_poly.entity_id
_entity_poly.type
_entity_poly.pdbx_seq_one_letter_code
_entity_poly.pdbx_strand_id
1 'polypeptide(L)'
;MVGASAELSASGPEVAYQGRLQEVNAAIVVLEQQDRRFVRIRSILGVVSICLAVLCIGRADVISWRWMLLPLSVFLVVLPFDRRCLGRLSRQRQVRSFHESRLRRLKRDFSGESENGSEYDSESHPWIRDLDVFGRGSLFQMLNECRTRPGQRVLAEWLTTVPQSSEIRVRQARAQGLKQELGLRESLACIPEAEGWESAERLLKSWVREPAEPIPTGVILWSVLIGLASLAVLGLMIQTPGMFRWLPVLALLQMPAI
;
A
#
# COMPACT_ATOMS: atom_id res chain seq x y z
N MET A 1 -22.58 -23.44 -33.47
CA MET A 1 -21.71 -22.25 -33.23
C MET A 1 -21.45 -21.95 -31.74
N VAL A 2 -22.03 -22.70 -30.78
CA VAL A 2 -21.80 -22.48 -29.32
C VAL A 2 -20.52 -23.16 -28.80
N GLY A 3 -19.98 -24.15 -29.54
CA GLY A 3 -18.77 -24.89 -29.13
C GLY A 3 -17.45 -24.14 -29.34
N ALA A 4 -17.33 -23.32 -30.39
CA ALA A 4 -16.09 -22.60 -30.70
C ALA A 4 -15.81 -21.44 -29.72
N SER A 5 -16.85 -20.82 -29.16
CA SER A 5 -16.73 -19.77 -28.15
C SER A 5 -16.30 -20.30 -26.77
N ALA A 6 -16.57 -21.58 -26.47
CA ALA A 6 -16.14 -22.23 -25.23
C ALA A 6 -14.69 -22.75 -25.28
N GLU A 7 -14.18 -23.12 -26.46
CA GLU A 7 -12.77 -23.51 -26.61
C GLU A 7 -11.83 -22.29 -26.68
N LEU A 8 -12.29 -21.17 -27.26
CA LEU A 8 -11.55 -19.89 -27.20
C LEU A 8 -11.50 -19.27 -25.80
N SER A 9 -12.41 -19.64 -24.89
CA SER A 9 -12.37 -19.16 -23.50
C SER A 9 -11.29 -19.85 -22.67
N ALA A 10 -10.85 -21.06 -23.02
CA ALA A 10 -9.83 -21.80 -22.27
C ALA A 10 -8.44 -21.13 -22.30
N SER A 11 -8.16 -20.31 -23.33
CA SER A 11 -6.94 -19.49 -23.46
C SER A 11 -7.24 -17.98 -23.44
N GLY A 12 -8.36 -17.57 -22.85
CA GLY A 12 -8.78 -16.18 -22.78
C GLY A 12 -8.13 -15.41 -21.61
N PRO A 13 -8.11 -14.07 -21.65
CA PRO A 13 -7.63 -13.25 -20.53
C PRO A 13 -8.41 -13.51 -19.23
N GLU A 14 -9.68 -13.93 -19.34
CA GLU A 14 -10.49 -14.31 -18.19
C GLU A 14 -9.91 -15.49 -17.40
N VAL A 15 -9.48 -16.56 -18.09
CA VAL A 15 -8.88 -17.73 -17.43
C VAL A 15 -7.56 -17.36 -16.77
N ALA A 16 -6.74 -16.51 -17.41
CA ALA A 16 -5.49 -16.03 -16.83
C ALA A 16 -5.74 -15.24 -15.53
N TYR A 17 -6.74 -14.34 -15.52
CA TYR A 17 -7.10 -13.57 -14.32
C TYR A 17 -7.75 -14.44 -13.23
N GLN A 18 -8.60 -15.40 -13.59
CA GLN A 18 -9.23 -16.31 -12.63
C GLN A 18 -8.20 -17.24 -11.98
N GLY A 19 -7.29 -17.83 -12.76
CA GLY A 19 -6.23 -18.68 -12.23
C GLY A 19 -5.34 -17.92 -11.26
N ARG A 20 -4.91 -16.71 -11.63
CA ARG A 20 -4.12 -15.85 -10.76
C ARG A 20 -4.87 -15.42 -9.49
N LEU A 21 -6.16 -15.13 -9.59
CA LEU A 21 -7.01 -14.80 -8.44
C LEU A 21 -7.11 -15.96 -7.44
N GLN A 22 -7.19 -17.21 -7.92
CA GLN A 22 -7.21 -18.40 -7.07
C GLN A 22 -5.89 -18.56 -6.30
N GLU A 23 -4.74 -18.39 -6.96
CA GLU A 23 -3.42 -18.43 -6.33
C GLU A 23 -3.29 -17.38 -5.21
N VAL A 24 -3.72 -16.15 -5.50
CA VAL A 24 -3.67 -15.03 -4.55
C VAL A 24 -4.59 -15.29 -3.36
N ASN A 25 -5.79 -15.82 -3.59
CA ASN A 25 -6.72 -16.16 -2.52
C ASN A 25 -6.18 -17.28 -1.61
N ALA A 26 -5.54 -18.30 -2.18
CA ALA A 26 -4.87 -19.34 -1.39
C ALA A 26 -3.73 -18.76 -0.54
N ALA A 27 -2.93 -17.85 -1.10
CA ALA A 27 -1.86 -17.17 -0.38
C ALA A 27 -2.39 -16.27 0.76
N ILE A 28 -3.51 -15.57 0.54
CA ILE A 28 -4.18 -14.74 1.57
C ILE A 28 -4.59 -15.61 2.75
N VAL A 29 -5.22 -16.77 2.52
CA VAL A 29 -5.65 -17.67 3.60
C VAL A 29 -4.47 -18.11 4.47
N VAL A 30 -3.34 -18.45 3.85
CA VAL A 30 -2.11 -18.83 4.59
C VAL A 30 -1.58 -17.65 5.41
N LEU A 31 -1.52 -16.45 4.84
CA LEU A 31 -1.06 -15.24 5.53
C LEU A 31 -2.00 -14.85 6.68
N GLU A 32 -3.31 -15.00 6.53
CA GLU A 32 -4.29 -14.77 7.60
C GLU A 32 -4.14 -15.77 8.74
N GLN A 33 -3.80 -17.03 8.45
CA GLN A 33 -3.47 -18.00 9.50
C GLN A 33 -2.19 -17.63 10.26
N GLN A 34 -1.17 -17.09 9.57
CA GLN A 34 0.06 -16.59 10.18
C GLN A 34 -0.21 -15.37 11.06
N ASP A 35 -0.99 -14.41 10.57
CA ASP A 35 -1.44 -13.23 11.30
C ASP A 35 -2.18 -13.62 12.60
N ARG A 36 -3.14 -14.56 12.52
CA ARG A 36 -3.81 -15.10 13.73
C ARG A 36 -2.87 -15.76 14.73
N ARG A 37 -1.73 -16.31 14.30
CA ARG A 37 -0.70 -16.83 15.23
C ARG A 37 0.03 -15.68 15.92
N PHE A 38 0.40 -14.63 15.19
CA PHE A 38 1.01 -13.43 15.79
C PHE A 38 0.09 -12.73 16.77
N VAL A 39 -1.19 -12.59 16.44
CA VAL A 39 -2.20 -12.06 17.36
C VAL A 39 -2.28 -12.90 18.63
N ARG A 40 -2.38 -14.23 18.52
CA ARG A 40 -2.40 -15.12 19.71
C ARG A 40 -1.13 -15.01 20.56
N ILE A 41 0.05 -15.00 19.94
CA ILE A 41 1.33 -14.82 20.65
C ILE A 41 1.33 -13.50 21.42
N ARG A 42 0.92 -12.40 20.77
CA ARG A 42 0.83 -11.08 21.39
C ARG A 42 -0.19 -11.04 22.53
N SER A 43 -1.36 -11.65 22.37
CA SER A 43 -2.37 -11.73 23.43
C SER A 43 -1.86 -12.51 24.65
N ILE A 44 -1.22 -13.67 24.44
CA ILE A 44 -0.61 -14.47 25.52
C ILE A 44 0.48 -13.65 26.22
N LEU A 45 1.34 -12.97 25.44
CA LEU A 45 2.40 -12.14 25.98
C LEU A 45 1.87 -10.95 26.79
N GLY A 46 0.78 -10.35 26.35
CA GLY A 46 0.07 -9.29 27.08
C GLY A 46 -0.47 -9.79 28.43
N VAL A 47 -1.14 -10.95 28.45
CA VAL A 47 -1.64 -11.56 29.68
C VAL A 47 -0.49 -11.91 30.63
N VAL A 48 0.58 -12.54 30.13
CA VAL A 48 1.78 -12.86 30.92
C VAL A 48 2.41 -11.59 31.50
N SER A 49 2.48 -10.52 30.72
CA SER A 49 3.01 -9.22 31.17
C SER A 49 2.17 -8.61 32.28
N ILE A 50 0.84 -8.67 32.18
CA ILE A 50 -0.09 -8.20 33.21
C ILE A 50 0.05 -9.02 34.49
N CYS A 51 0.09 -10.36 34.39
CA CYS A 51 0.29 -11.24 35.55
C CYS A 51 1.62 -10.94 36.25
N LEU A 52 2.71 -10.78 35.49
CA LEU A 52 4.02 -10.40 36.04
C LEU A 52 3.99 -9.01 36.69
N ALA A 53 3.29 -8.03 36.09
CA ALA A 53 3.14 -6.70 36.66
C ALA A 53 2.43 -6.74 38.03
N VAL A 54 1.31 -7.46 38.13
CA VAL A 54 0.55 -7.61 39.38
C VAL A 54 1.38 -8.30 40.46
N LEU A 55 2.09 -9.37 40.09
CA LEU A 55 2.97 -10.09 41.02
C LEU A 55 4.15 -9.23 41.50
N CYS A 56 4.71 -8.38 40.63
CA CYS A 56 5.80 -7.47 40.97
C CYS A 56 5.36 -6.37 41.95
N ILE A 57 4.08 -5.97 41.92
CA ILE A 57 3.51 -4.99 42.87
C ILE A 57 3.17 -5.67 44.20
N GLY A 58 2.58 -6.87 44.17
CA GLY A 58 2.11 -7.58 45.37
C GLY A 58 3.21 -8.30 46.18
N ARG A 59 4.34 -8.66 45.55
CA ARG A 59 5.50 -9.30 46.20
C ARG A 59 6.82 -8.73 45.68
N ALA A 60 7.02 -7.44 45.94
CA ALA A 60 8.21 -6.70 45.49
C ALA A 60 9.55 -7.31 45.98
N ASP A 61 9.53 -8.10 47.05
CA ASP A 61 10.71 -8.70 47.66
C ASP A 61 11.18 -9.99 46.95
N VAL A 62 10.32 -10.62 46.13
CA VAL A 62 10.56 -11.95 45.54
C VAL A 62 10.81 -11.89 44.03
N ILE A 63 10.20 -10.92 43.33
CA ILE A 63 10.27 -10.83 41.87
C ILE A 63 10.91 -9.50 41.47
N SER A 64 12.16 -9.57 40.99
CA SER A 64 12.87 -8.42 40.42
C SER A 64 12.21 -7.93 39.14
N TRP A 65 12.17 -6.61 38.93
CA TRP A 65 11.62 -5.96 37.72
C TRP A 65 12.20 -6.50 36.40
N ARG A 66 13.42 -7.07 36.44
CA ARG A 66 14.13 -7.69 35.32
C ARG A 66 13.32 -8.77 34.62
N TRP A 67 12.38 -9.44 35.32
CA TRP A 67 11.49 -10.42 34.71
C TRP A 67 10.52 -9.82 33.67
N MET A 68 10.24 -8.51 33.72
CA MET A 68 9.47 -7.81 32.68
C MET A 68 10.26 -7.61 31.38
N LEU A 69 11.60 -7.72 31.41
CA LEU A 69 12.41 -7.62 30.18
C LEU A 69 12.19 -8.82 29.25
N LEU A 70 11.81 -9.98 29.79
CA LEU A 70 11.57 -11.18 29.00
C LEU A 70 10.36 -11.01 28.06
N PRO A 71 9.15 -10.68 28.54
CA PRO A 71 8.04 -10.46 27.63
C PRO A 71 8.26 -9.24 26.72
N LEU A 72 8.92 -8.18 27.20
CA LEU A 72 9.26 -7.02 26.39
C LEU A 72 10.21 -7.40 25.23
N SER A 73 11.25 -8.19 25.48
CA SER A 73 12.20 -8.61 24.44
C SER A 73 11.54 -9.50 23.39
N VAL A 74 10.71 -10.47 23.82
CA VAL A 74 9.93 -11.31 22.90
C VAL A 74 9.00 -10.46 22.04
N PHE A 75 8.34 -9.46 22.63
CA PHE A 75 7.47 -8.55 21.89
C PHE A 75 8.24 -7.80 20.80
N LEU A 76 9.38 -7.20 21.16
CA LEU A 76 10.21 -6.45 20.22
C LEU A 76 10.73 -7.32 19.06
N VAL A 77 11.06 -8.58 19.33
CA VAL A 77 11.49 -9.52 18.29
C VAL A 77 10.34 -9.90 17.35
N VAL A 78 9.12 -10.06 17.86
CA VAL A 78 7.94 -10.45 17.06
C VAL A 78 7.44 -9.32 16.14
N LEU A 79 7.51 -8.06 16.59
CA LEU A 79 7.03 -6.89 15.86
C LEU A 79 7.45 -6.80 14.38
N PRO A 80 8.74 -6.93 13.99
CA PRO A 80 9.14 -6.84 12.59
C PRO A 80 8.57 -7.97 11.74
N PHE A 81 8.36 -9.17 12.30
CA PHE A 81 7.77 -10.29 11.56
C PHE A 81 6.28 -10.08 11.34
N ASP A 82 5.58 -9.60 12.36
CA ASP A 82 4.16 -9.25 12.27
C ASP A 82 3.92 -8.16 11.21
N ARG A 83 4.71 -7.08 11.26
CA ARG A 83 4.66 -6.00 10.25
C ARG A 83 4.95 -6.50 8.84
N ARG A 84 5.91 -7.42 8.67
CA ARG A 84 6.19 -8.05 7.37
C ARG A 84 5.03 -8.92 6.90
N CYS A 85 4.38 -9.66 7.81
CA CYS A 85 3.20 -10.49 7.50
C CYS A 85 2.03 -9.62 7.04
N LEU A 86 1.70 -8.57 7.81
CA LEU A 86 0.67 -7.59 7.47
C LEU A 86 0.96 -6.89 6.15
N GLY A 87 2.21 -6.48 5.89
CA GLY A 87 2.61 -5.89 4.63
C GLY A 87 2.41 -6.83 3.43
N ARG A 88 2.75 -8.11 3.58
CA ARG A 88 2.50 -9.14 2.56
C ARG A 88 1.01 -9.36 2.34
N LEU A 89 0.23 -9.44 3.42
CA LEU A 89 -1.22 -9.62 3.35
C LEU A 89 -1.91 -8.44 2.65
N SER A 90 -1.54 -7.21 3.01
CA SER A 90 -2.03 -5.99 2.37
C SER A 90 -1.73 -5.99 0.87
N ARG A 91 -0.49 -6.32 0.49
CA ARG A 91 -0.10 -6.44 -0.93
C ARG A 91 -0.93 -7.48 -1.67
N GLN A 92 -1.13 -8.68 -1.10
CA GLN A 92 -1.95 -9.72 -1.75
C GLN A 92 -3.41 -9.29 -1.90
N ARG A 93 -3.97 -8.56 -0.93
CA ARG A 93 -5.33 -7.99 -1.04
C ARG A 93 -5.44 -6.95 -2.17
N GLN A 94 -4.40 -6.15 -2.38
CA GLN A 94 -4.34 -5.22 -3.52
C GLN A 94 -4.28 -5.97 -4.86
N VAL A 95 -3.46 -7.01 -4.96
CA VAL A 95 -3.40 -7.88 -6.16
C VAL A 95 -4.76 -8.52 -6.41
N ARG A 96 -5.44 -9.03 -5.37
CA ARG A 96 -6.79 -9.58 -5.47
C ARG A 96 -7.78 -8.55 -6.04
N SER A 97 -7.82 -7.35 -5.45
CA SER A 97 -8.69 -6.24 -5.90
C SER A 97 -8.44 -5.88 -7.36
N PHE A 98 -7.18 -5.86 -7.80
CA PHE A 98 -6.82 -5.64 -9.20
C PHE A 98 -7.45 -6.68 -10.12
N HIS A 99 -7.27 -7.98 -9.85
CA HIS A 99 -7.86 -9.03 -10.69
C HIS A 99 -9.39 -9.04 -10.66
N GLU A 100 -10.00 -8.80 -9.50
CA GLU A 100 -11.46 -8.66 -9.37
C GLU A 100 -11.99 -7.49 -10.20
N SER A 101 -11.30 -6.35 -10.21
CA SER A 101 -11.62 -5.23 -11.10
C SER A 101 -11.49 -5.61 -12.57
N ARG A 102 -10.43 -6.33 -12.98
CA ARG A 102 -10.27 -6.79 -14.37
C ARG A 102 -11.36 -7.74 -14.82
N LEU A 103 -11.76 -8.68 -13.96
CA LEU A 103 -12.86 -9.61 -14.26
C LEU A 103 -14.21 -8.87 -14.38
N ARG A 104 -14.47 -7.87 -13.54
CA ARG A 104 -15.68 -7.02 -13.67
C ARG A 104 -15.69 -6.22 -14.97
N ARG A 105 -14.55 -5.63 -15.35
CA ARG A 105 -14.42 -4.90 -16.62
C ARG A 105 -14.63 -5.76 -17.85
N LEU A 106 -14.15 -7.01 -17.83
CA LEU A 106 -14.44 -7.98 -18.91
C LEU A 106 -15.95 -8.24 -19.07
N LYS A 107 -16.72 -8.12 -17.99
CA LYS A 107 -18.18 -8.22 -17.97
C LYS A 107 -18.90 -6.88 -18.21
N ARG A 108 -18.15 -5.82 -18.54
CA ARG A 108 -18.64 -4.43 -18.68
C ARG A 108 -19.34 -3.89 -17.43
N ASP A 109 -18.96 -4.37 -16.25
CA ASP A 109 -19.44 -3.84 -14.98
C ASP A 109 -18.46 -2.81 -14.42
N PHE A 110 -18.87 -1.54 -14.48
CA PHE A 110 -18.12 -0.38 -13.99
C PHE A 110 -18.74 0.23 -12.72
N SER A 111 -19.69 -0.48 -12.06
CA SER A 111 -20.43 0.04 -10.91
C SER A 111 -19.55 0.48 -9.72
N GLY A 112 -18.35 -0.11 -9.59
CA GLY A 112 -17.40 0.17 -8.51
C GLY A 112 -16.36 1.24 -8.81
N GLU A 113 -16.46 1.95 -9.95
CA GLU A 113 -15.46 2.92 -10.39
C GLU A 113 -16.06 4.32 -10.45
N SER A 114 -15.46 5.26 -9.72
CA SER A 114 -15.90 6.66 -9.68
C SER A 114 -15.33 7.50 -10.82
N GLU A 115 -14.17 7.11 -11.37
CA GLU A 115 -13.44 7.88 -12.37
C GLU A 115 -14.05 7.71 -13.77
N ASN A 116 -15.05 8.53 -14.06
CA ASN A 116 -15.81 8.51 -15.32
C ASN A 116 -15.34 9.59 -16.33
N GLY A 117 -14.38 10.42 -15.94
CA GLY A 117 -13.79 11.46 -16.78
C GLY A 117 -14.69 12.68 -17.02
N SER A 118 -15.79 12.85 -16.27
CA SER A 118 -16.68 14.01 -16.42
C SER A 118 -15.97 15.35 -16.20
N GLU A 119 -14.86 15.36 -15.46
CA GLU A 119 -14.01 16.54 -15.25
C GLU A 119 -13.25 17.00 -16.51
N TYR A 120 -13.12 16.13 -17.51
CA TYR A 120 -12.46 16.42 -18.78
C TYR A 120 -13.44 16.72 -19.92
N ASP A 121 -14.74 16.66 -19.65
CA ASP A 121 -15.77 16.97 -20.62
C ASP A 121 -15.76 18.46 -20.95
N SER A 122 -15.33 18.81 -22.15
CA SER A 122 -15.41 20.16 -22.69
C SER A 122 -16.36 20.16 -23.89
N GLU A 123 -17.38 21.02 -23.83
CA GLU A 123 -18.46 21.06 -24.83
C GLU A 123 -18.01 21.42 -26.25
N SER A 124 -16.74 21.76 -26.45
CA SER A 124 -16.21 22.27 -27.71
C SER A 124 -15.73 21.22 -28.71
N HIS A 125 -15.53 19.96 -28.30
CA HIS A 125 -15.00 18.95 -29.23
C HIS A 125 -16.13 18.27 -30.04
N PRO A 126 -15.98 18.17 -31.38
CA PRO A 126 -17.08 17.76 -32.26
C PRO A 126 -17.67 16.37 -31.99
N TRP A 127 -16.90 15.44 -31.42
CA TRP A 127 -17.30 14.03 -31.28
C TRP A 127 -17.47 13.55 -29.84
N ILE A 128 -17.29 14.41 -28.84
CA ILE A 128 -17.36 13.98 -27.43
C ILE A 128 -18.74 13.43 -27.09
N ARG A 129 -19.80 14.15 -27.50
CA ARG A 129 -21.20 13.77 -27.23
C ARG A 129 -21.66 12.60 -28.08
N ASP A 130 -21.27 12.56 -29.36
CA ASP A 130 -21.71 11.50 -30.27
C ASP A 130 -21.08 10.14 -29.95
N LEU A 131 -19.86 10.12 -29.40
CA LEU A 131 -19.14 8.89 -29.06
C LEU A 131 -19.17 8.55 -27.56
N ASP A 132 -19.93 9.30 -26.76
CA ASP A 132 -19.96 9.16 -25.30
C ASP A 132 -18.54 9.05 -24.71
N VAL A 133 -17.67 10.02 -25.03
CA VAL A 133 -16.24 9.94 -24.68
C VAL A 133 -16.02 10.02 -23.17
N PHE A 134 -16.80 10.86 -22.47
CA PHE A 134 -16.73 11.08 -21.03
C PHE A 134 -18.08 10.84 -20.34
N GLY A 135 -18.07 10.64 -19.03
CA GLY A 135 -19.27 10.38 -18.23
C GLY A 135 -19.50 8.90 -17.94
N ARG A 136 -20.68 8.56 -17.40
CA ARG A 136 -20.98 7.19 -16.94
C ARG A 136 -21.23 6.27 -18.13
N GLY A 137 -20.53 5.13 -18.17
CA GLY A 137 -20.58 4.17 -19.28
C GLY A 137 -19.78 4.60 -20.51
N SER A 138 -18.96 5.65 -20.39
CA SER A 138 -18.21 6.24 -21.49
C SER A 138 -17.01 5.42 -21.94
N LEU A 139 -16.46 5.78 -23.11
CA LEU A 139 -15.19 5.25 -23.61
C LEU A 139 -14.04 5.50 -22.63
N PHE A 140 -13.99 6.70 -22.02
CA PHE A 140 -13.00 7.00 -20.99
C PHE A 140 -13.12 6.03 -19.81
N GLN A 141 -14.31 5.81 -19.27
CA GLN A 141 -14.51 4.89 -18.15
C GLN A 141 -14.08 3.46 -18.52
N MET A 142 -14.39 3.02 -19.74
CA MET A 142 -14.01 1.70 -20.24
C MET A 142 -12.48 1.52 -20.34
N LEU A 143 -11.77 2.55 -20.81
CA LEU A 143 -10.33 2.49 -21.09
C LEU A 143 -9.44 2.92 -19.92
N ASN A 144 -9.95 3.73 -19.00
CA ASN A 144 -9.17 4.33 -17.94
C ASN A 144 -8.68 3.28 -16.93
N GLU A 145 -7.40 2.94 -17.00
CA GLU A 145 -6.67 2.16 -16.00
C GLU A 145 -5.59 3.00 -15.29
N CYS A 146 -5.61 4.31 -15.48
CA CYS A 146 -4.58 5.21 -14.96
C CYS A 146 -4.70 5.34 -13.44
N ARG A 147 -3.60 5.08 -12.74
CA ARG A 147 -3.48 5.21 -11.26
C ARG A 147 -3.16 6.63 -10.80
N THR A 148 -2.90 7.54 -11.73
CA THR A 148 -2.43 8.89 -11.45
C THR A 148 -3.29 9.91 -12.18
N ARG A 149 -3.59 11.04 -11.53
CA ARG A 149 -4.34 12.15 -12.15
C ARG A 149 -3.65 12.68 -13.41
N PRO A 150 -2.31 12.84 -13.46
CA PRO A 150 -1.63 13.18 -14.71
C PRO A 150 -1.84 12.14 -15.83
N GLY A 151 -1.84 10.84 -15.50
CA GLY A 151 -2.10 9.78 -16.48
C GLY A 151 -3.52 9.84 -17.03
N GLN A 152 -4.51 10.09 -16.17
CA GLN A 152 -5.92 10.28 -16.57
C GLN A 152 -6.07 11.48 -17.52
N ARG A 153 -5.40 12.60 -17.23
CA ARG A 153 -5.39 13.79 -18.09
C ARG A 153 -4.79 13.51 -19.47
N VAL A 154 -3.67 12.77 -19.52
CA VAL A 154 -3.05 12.35 -20.79
C VAL A 154 -3.98 11.43 -21.58
N LEU A 155 -4.67 10.50 -20.92
CA LEU A 155 -5.66 9.65 -21.57
C LEU A 155 -6.84 10.46 -22.13
N ALA A 156 -7.35 11.42 -21.36
CA ALA A 156 -8.42 12.30 -21.81
C ALA A 156 -8.00 13.10 -23.05
N GLU A 157 -6.79 13.68 -23.05
CA GLU A 157 -6.22 14.37 -24.20
C GLU A 157 -6.09 13.46 -25.43
N TRP A 158 -5.71 12.19 -25.23
CA TRP A 158 -5.63 11.21 -26.31
C TRP A 158 -6.98 10.83 -26.91
N LEU A 159 -8.07 10.99 -26.17
CA LEU A 159 -9.43 10.72 -26.67
C LEU A 159 -10.05 11.93 -27.39
N THR A 160 -9.52 13.13 -27.14
CA THR A 160 -9.99 14.39 -27.77
C THR A 160 -9.06 14.91 -28.87
N THR A 161 -7.91 14.25 -29.10
CA THR A 161 -6.91 14.65 -30.10
C THR A 161 -6.57 13.49 -31.02
N VAL A 162 -6.53 13.74 -32.33
CA VAL A 162 -6.10 12.76 -33.33
C VAL A 162 -4.58 12.89 -33.57
N PRO A 163 -3.75 11.92 -33.17
CA PRO A 163 -2.30 11.98 -33.36
C PRO A 163 -1.88 11.63 -34.79
N GLN A 164 -0.60 11.86 -35.11
CA GLN A 164 -0.03 11.45 -36.39
C GLN A 164 0.10 9.92 -36.49
N SER A 165 0.08 9.39 -37.72
CA SER A 165 0.13 7.93 -37.95
C SER A 165 1.36 7.23 -37.38
N SER A 166 2.51 7.92 -37.34
CA SER A 166 3.75 7.44 -36.73
C SER A 166 3.57 7.23 -35.22
N GLU A 167 2.94 8.18 -34.55
CA GLU A 167 2.69 8.13 -33.11
C GLU A 167 1.69 7.04 -32.75
N ILE A 168 0.63 6.85 -33.55
CA ILE A 168 -0.33 5.74 -33.38
C ILE A 168 0.42 4.39 -33.34
N ARG A 169 1.29 4.15 -34.33
CA ARG A 169 2.08 2.90 -34.40
C ARG A 169 2.96 2.69 -33.17
N VAL A 170 3.61 3.76 -32.68
CA VAL A 170 4.43 3.69 -31.47
C VAL A 170 3.59 3.36 -30.23
N ARG A 171 2.42 4.01 -30.06
CA ARG A 171 1.52 3.75 -28.92
C ARG A 171 0.99 2.32 -28.96
N GLN A 172 0.57 1.83 -30.13
CA GLN A 172 0.11 0.45 -30.31
C GLN A 172 1.20 -0.57 -30.00
N ALA A 173 2.43 -0.36 -30.48
CA ALA A 173 3.56 -1.23 -30.18
C ALA A 173 3.87 -1.29 -28.67
N ARG A 174 3.82 -0.14 -27.98
CA ARG A 174 3.99 -0.06 -26.51
C ARG A 174 2.87 -0.79 -25.76
N ALA A 175 1.61 -0.59 -26.15
CA ALA A 175 0.48 -1.28 -25.55
C ALA A 175 0.57 -2.79 -25.76
N GLN A 176 1.00 -3.23 -26.95
CA GLN A 176 1.19 -4.64 -27.26
C GLN A 176 2.34 -5.27 -26.47
N GLY A 177 3.44 -4.54 -26.25
CA GLY A 177 4.53 -4.96 -25.37
C GLY A 177 4.07 -5.21 -23.93
N LEU A 178 3.16 -4.37 -23.41
CA LEU A 178 2.60 -4.53 -22.05
C LEU A 178 1.58 -5.67 -21.92
N LYS A 179 1.05 -6.18 -23.03
CA LYS A 179 0.01 -7.23 -23.02
C LYS A 179 0.49 -8.51 -22.31
N GLN A 180 1.73 -8.92 -22.54
CA GLN A 180 2.28 -10.16 -21.99
C GLN A 180 2.86 -9.97 -20.58
N GLU A 181 3.18 -8.74 -20.18
CA GLU A 181 3.78 -8.39 -18.89
C GLU A 181 2.72 -8.29 -17.78
N LEU A 182 2.06 -9.41 -17.45
CA LEU A 182 1.05 -9.46 -16.37
C LEU A 182 1.65 -9.04 -15.01
N GLY A 183 2.84 -9.53 -14.68
CA GLY A 183 3.51 -9.20 -13.42
C GLY A 183 3.83 -7.71 -13.28
N LEU A 184 4.23 -7.06 -14.37
CA LEU A 184 4.43 -5.61 -14.38
C LEU A 184 3.10 -4.87 -14.14
N ARG A 185 2.03 -5.25 -14.87
CA ARG A 185 0.69 -4.65 -14.70
C ARG A 185 0.16 -4.81 -13.27
N GLU A 186 0.31 -6.00 -12.68
CA GLU A 186 -0.01 -6.25 -11.27
C GLU A 186 0.79 -5.32 -10.34
N SER A 187 2.10 -5.23 -10.55
CA SER A 187 2.99 -4.41 -9.70
C SER A 187 2.62 -2.93 -9.74
N LEU A 188 2.30 -2.40 -10.92
CA LEU A 188 1.90 -1.01 -11.11
C LEU A 188 0.52 -0.73 -10.50
N ALA A 189 -0.41 -1.68 -10.60
CA ALA A 189 -1.72 -1.55 -10.00
C ALA A 189 -1.68 -1.60 -8.46
N CYS A 190 -0.72 -2.32 -7.87
CA CYS A 190 -0.51 -2.38 -6.44
C CYS A 190 0.22 -1.15 -5.86
N ILE A 191 0.61 -0.19 -6.69
CA ILE A 191 1.13 1.08 -6.17
C ILE A 191 -0.02 1.78 -5.44
N PRO A 192 0.15 2.11 -4.14
CA PRO A 192 -0.86 2.84 -3.38
C PRO A 192 -1.25 4.11 -4.11
N GLU A 193 -2.54 4.41 -4.10
CA GLU A 193 -2.99 5.69 -4.64
C GLU A 193 -2.42 6.80 -3.77
N ALA A 194 -1.69 7.73 -4.37
CA ALA A 194 -1.20 8.87 -3.62
C ALA A 194 -2.38 9.78 -3.27
N GLU A 195 -2.61 9.98 -1.97
CA GLU A 195 -3.51 11.04 -1.52
C GLU A 195 -2.87 12.40 -1.81
N GLY A 196 -3.67 13.37 -2.27
CA GLY A 196 -3.18 14.71 -2.55
C GLY A 196 -2.28 14.83 -3.80
N TRP A 197 -2.66 14.20 -4.92
CA TRP A 197 -1.92 14.32 -6.18
C TRP A 197 -1.57 15.77 -6.58
N GLU A 198 -2.46 16.73 -6.33
CA GLU A 198 -2.20 18.14 -6.65
C GLU A 198 -1.07 18.77 -5.82
N SER A 199 -0.96 18.42 -4.53
CA SER A 199 0.12 18.93 -3.68
C SER A 199 1.43 18.22 -4.04
N ALA A 200 1.38 16.91 -4.25
CA ALA A 200 2.53 16.13 -4.70
C ALA A 200 3.07 16.62 -6.05
N GLU A 201 2.21 16.90 -7.03
CA GLU A 201 2.61 17.43 -8.35
C GLU A 201 3.25 18.82 -8.21
N ARG A 202 2.68 19.69 -7.36
CA ARG A 202 3.25 21.02 -7.07
C ARG A 202 4.63 20.91 -6.42
N LEU A 203 4.78 20.08 -5.39
CA LEU A 203 6.03 19.87 -4.66
C LEU A 203 7.11 19.26 -5.56
N LEU A 204 6.75 18.28 -6.40
CA LEU A 204 7.69 17.68 -7.33
C LEU A 204 8.20 18.72 -8.35
N LYS A 205 7.31 19.56 -8.87
CA LYS A 205 7.67 20.64 -9.80
C LYS A 205 8.57 21.69 -9.16
N SER A 206 8.34 22.03 -7.88
CA SER A 206 9.23 22.96 -7.16
C SER A 206 10.58 22.31 -6.87
N TRP A 207 10.59 21.07 -6.40
CA TRP A 207 11.81 20.33 -6.05
C TRP A 207 12.73 20.12 -7.25
N VAL A 208 12.19 19.77 -8.43
CA VAL A 208 13.00 19.61 -9.65
C VAL A 208 13.67 20.91 -10.09
N ARG A 209 13.12 22.07 -9.70
CA ARG A 209 13.67 23.39 -10.03
C ARG A 209 14.61 23.94 -8.95
N GLU A 210 14.68 23.28 -7.80
CA GLU A 210 15.48 23.73 -6.67
C GLU A 210 16.95 23.39 -6.92
N PRO A 211 17.89 24.34 -6.78
CA PRO A 211 19.30 24.05 -6.90
C PRO A 211 19.76 23.11 -5.78
N ALA A 212 20.67 22.19 -6.09
CA ALA A 212 21.25 21.30 -5.10
C ALA A 212 22.16 22.10 -4.15
N GLU A 213 21.61 22.57 -3.03
CA GLU A 213 22.40 23.22 -1.99
C GLU A 213 23.01 22.18 -1.02
N PRO A 214 24.29 22.34 -0.66
CA PRO A 214 24.90 21.46 0.34
C PRO A 214 24.24 21.71 1.70
N ILE A 215 24.01 20.62 2.45
CA ILE A 215 23.49 20.72 3.82
C ILE A 215 24.52 21.51 4.66
N PRO A 216 24.10 22.60 5.35
CA PRO A 216 25.03 23.43 6.10
C PRO A 216 25.67 22.63 7.25
N THR A 217 26.98 22.82 7.43
CA THR A 217 27.80 22.11 8.43
C THR A 217 27.29 22.28 9.85
N GLY A 218 26.66 23.42 10.17
CA GLY A 218 26.02 23.67 11.46
C GLY A 218 24.85 22.71 11.75
N VAL A 219 24.03 22.39 10.75
CA VAL A 219 22.90 21.44 10.92
C VAL A 219 23.42 20.03 11.17
N ILE A 220 24.49 19.63 10.47
CA ILE A 220 25.15 18.35 10.70
C ILE A 220 25.70 18.30 12.13
N LEU A 221 26.42 19.34 12.57
CA LEU A 221 26.98 19.40 13.93
C LEU A 221 25.89 19.31 15.02
N TRP A 222 24.82 20.09 14.87
CA TRP A 222 23.70 20.06 15.83
C TRP A 222 22.95 18.73 15.83
N SER A 223 22.73 18.11 14.66
CA SER A 223 22.09 16.79 14.59
C SER A 223 22.95 15.70 15.25
N VAL A 224 24.28 15.76 15.09
CA VAL A 224 25.22 14.86 15.77
C VAL A 224 25.22 15.10 17.28
N LEU A 225 25.25 16.36 17.73
CA LEU A 225 25.18 16.72 19.16
C LEU A 225 23.88 16.22 19.81
N ILE A 226 22.73 16.42 19.16
CA ILE A 226 21.44 15.91 19.63
C ILE A 226 21.47 14.37 19.68
N GLY A 227 22.03 13.73 18.67
CA GLY A 227 22.23 12.28 18.64
C GLY A 227 23.07 11.78 19.83
N LEU A 228 24.22 12.41 20.11
CA LEU A 228 25.08 12.07 21.23
C LEU A 228 24.43 12.34 22.59
N ALA A 229 23.72 13.46 22.74
CA ALA A 229 22.97 13.78 23.94
C ALA A 229 21.88 12.73 24.22
N SER A 230 21.17 12.27 23.17
CA SER A 230 20.17 11.21 23.31
C SER A 230 20.78 9.88 23.76
N LEU A 231 21.96 9.52 23.27
CA LEU A 231 22.70 8.32 23.72
C LEU A 231 23.17 8.45 25.18
N ALA A 232 23.64 9.64 25.59
CA ALA A 232 24.03 9.90 26.98
C ALA A 232 22.83 9.82 27.94
N VAL A 233 21.68 10.36 27.54
CA VAL A 233 20.42 10.24 28.30
C VAL A 233 20.00 8.76 28.39
N LEU A 234 20.03 8.00 27.30
CA LEU A 234 19.75 6.56 27.32
C LEU A 234 20.71 5.80 28.25
N GLY A 235 22.00 6.15 28.26
CA GLY A 235 23.00 5.57 29.16
C GLY A 235 22.71 5.85 30.64
N LEU A 236 22.37 7.10 30.99
CA LEU A 236 21.98 7.51 32.34
C LEU A 236 20.66 6.86 32.78
N MET A 237 19.71 6.68 31.85
CA MET A 237 18.45 5.98 32.10
C MET A 237 18.65 4.49 32.42
N ILE A 238 19.67 3.83 31.88
CA ILE A 238 19.99 2.42 32.18
C ILE A 238 20.54 2.27 33.62
N GLN A 239 21.23 3.28 34.14
CA GLN A 239 21.86 3.22 35.47
C GLN A 239 20.93 3.57 36.64
N THR A 240 19.73 4.10 36.37
CA THR A 240 18.75 4.53 37.39
C THR A 240 17.54 3.58 37.47
N PRO A 241 17.62 2.48 38.25
CA PRO A 241 16.61 1.41 38.25
C PRO A 241 15.22 1.84 38.77
N GLY A 242 15.11 2.97 39.45
CA GLY A 242 13.84 3.50 39.98
C GLY A 242 12.86 3.98 38.90
N MET A 243 13.37 4.51 37.79
CA MET A 243 12.53 5.04 36.71
C MET A 243 11.95 3.94 35.81
N PHE A 244 12.62 2.77 35.75
CA PHE A 244 12.20 1.61 34.96
C PHE A 244 10.97 0.87 35.51
N ARG A 245 10.52 1.14 36.76
CA ARG A 245 9.26 0.57 37.29
C ARG A 245 8.03 1.03 36.51
N TRP A 246 8.07 2.23 35.90
CA TRP A 246 6.91 2.86 35.27
C TRP A 246 6.90 2.76 33.73
N LEU A 247 8.06 2.58 33.09
CA LEU A 247 8.18 2.39 31.63
C LEU A 247 7.35 1.23 31.06
N PRO A 248 7.33 0.02 31.65
CA PRO A 248 6.50 -1.07 31.13
C PRO A 248 5.01 -0.81 31.33
N VAL A 249 4.62 -0.05 32.36
CA VAL A 249 3.22 0.36 32.61
C VAL A 249 2.76 1.38 31.56
N LEU A 250 3.61 2.37 31.24
CA LEU A 250 3.34 3.35 30.18
C LEU A 250 3.32 2.71 28.79
N ALA A 251 4.23 1.78 28.51
CA ALA A 251 4.25 1.02 27.25
C ALA A 251 3.01 0.12 27.10
N LEU A 252 2.48 -0.44 28.19
CA LEU A 252 1.22 -1.19 28.19
C LEU A 252 0.02 -0.29 27.91
N LEU A 253 0.04 0.95 28.42
CA LEU A 253 -1.04 1.93 28.25
C LEU A 253 -1.07 2.54 26.83
N GLN A 254 0.05 2.52 26.12
CA GLN A 254 0.17 2.95 24.72
C GLN A 254 -0.14 1.84 23.70
N MET A 255 -0.43 0.61 24.15
CA MET A 255 -0.94 -0.40 23.23
C MET A 255 -2.34 0.05 22.78
N PRO A 256 -2.58 0.25 21.47
CA PRO A 256 -3.91 0.54 20.99
C PRO A 256 -4.84 -0.59 21.45
N ALA A 257 -5.95 -0.21 22.08
CA ALA A 257 -7.01 -1.14 22.42
C ALA A 257 -7.35 -1.96 21.16
N ILE A 258 -7.31 -3.28 21.32
CA ILE A 258 -7.60 -4.29 20.30
C ILE A 258 -8.90 -3.94 19.58
#